data_AF-A0A846PJ95-F1
#
_entry.id   AF-A0A846PJ95-F1
#
_cell.length_a   1.000
_cell.length_b   1.000
_cell.length_c   1.000
_cell.angle_alpha   90.00
_cell.angle_beta   90.00
_cell.angle_gamma   90.00
#
_symmetry.space_group_name_H-M   'P 1'
#
loop_
_entity.id
_entity.type
_entity.pdbx_description
1 polymer ?
#
loop_
_entity_poly.entity_id
_entity_poly.type
_entity_poly.pdbx_seq_one_letter_code
_entity_poly.pdbx_strand_id
1 'polypeptide(L)' 'MVEYTNIPIPKPLYDRLTETLRESGYRSTTEYIIYLIRKNLPDLESKDMQRRLRALGYIS' A
#
# COMPACT_ATOMS: atom_id res chain seq x y z
N MET A 1 20.10 11.55 -2.69
CA MET A 1 18.89 11.82 -3.51
C MET A 1 18.04 10.57 -3.47
N VAL A 2 16.71 10.66 -3.36
CA VAL A 2 15.85 9.46 -3.37
C VAL A 2 15.62 9.07 -4.82
N GLU A 3 15.94 7.83 -5.18
CA GLU A 3 15.65 7.28 -6.50
C GLU A 3 14.23 6.70 -6.51
N TYR A 4 13.47 7.02 -7.55
CA TYR A 4 12.10 6.56 -7.73
C TYR A 4 12.02 5.53 -8.85
N THR A 5 11.13 4.55 -8.69
CA THR A 5 10.80 3.57 -9.72
C THR A 5 9.35 3.74 -10.16
N ASN A 6 9.06 3.43 -11.42
CA ASN A 6 7.71 3.47 -11.98
C ASN A 6 7.04 2.11 -11.80
N ILE A 7 5.85 2.10 -11.19
CA ILE A 7 5.04 0.89 -11.02
C ILE A 7 3.79 1.05 -11.89
N PRO A 8 3.56 0.17 -12.88
CA PRO A 8 2.29 0.18 -13.61
C PRO A 8 1.17 -0.26 -12.68
N ILE A 9 0.15 0.59 -12.53
CA ILE A 9 -1.04 0.33 -11.71
C ILE A 9 -2.26 0.39 -12.63
N PRO A 10 -3.19 -0.59 -12.58
CA PRO A 10 -4.44 -0.50 -13.31
C PRO A 10 -5.18 0.80 -12.97
N LYS A 11 -5.56 1.57 -13.98
CA LYS A 11 -6.25 2.86 -13.79
C LYS A 11 -7.46 2.79 -12.84
N PRO A 12 -8.34 1.77 -12.91
CA PRO A 12 -9.46 1.67 -11.98
C PRO A 12 -9.03 1.54 -10.51
N LEU A 13 -7.90 0.88 -10.24
CA LEU A 13 -7.38 0.75 -8.89
C LEU A 13 -6.79 2.08 -8.40
N TYR A 14 -6.04 2.76 -9.26
CA TYR A 14 -5.50 4.08 -8.95
C TYR A 14 -6.63 5.08 -8.64
N ASP A 15 -7.66 5.12 -9.49
CA ASP A 15 -8.81 6.02 -9.31
C ASP A 15 -9.54 5.72 -7.98
N ARG A 16 -9.74 4.45 -7.63
CA ARG A 16 -10.31 4.07 -6.32
C ARG A 16 -9.45 4.54 -5.14
N LEU A 17 -8.13 4.42 -5.25
CA LEU A 17 -7.21 4.92 -4.22
C LEU A 17 -7.28 6.45 -4.11
N THR A 18 -7.40 7.16 -5.23
CA THR A 18 -7.58 8.61 -5.27
C THR A 18 -8.90 9.05 -4.65
N GLU A 19 -10.00 8.34 -4.91
CA GLU A 19 -11.31 8.63 -4.32
C GLU A 19 -11.29 8.48 -2.80
N THR A 20 -10.70 7.37 -2.31
CA THR A 20 -10.55 7.11 -0.86
C THR A 20 -9.76 8.23 -0.16
N LEU A 21 -8.97 8.98 -0.93
CA LEU A 21 -8.07 10.00 -0.45
C LEU A 21 -8.75 11.35 -0.24
N ARG A 22 -9.85 11.64 -0.94
CA ARG A 22 -10.53 12.96 -0.91
C ARG A 22 -10.88 13.46 0.49
N GLU A 23 -11.07 12.55 1.44
CA GLU A 23 -11.47 12.87 2.83
C GLU A 23 -10.34 12.66 3.85
N SER A 24 -9.17 12.20 3.42
CA SER A 24 -8.12 11.66 4.28
C SER A 24 -6.98 12.64 4.63
N GLY A 25 -6.97 13.82 4.01
CA GLY A 25 -5.97 14.89 4.27
C GLY A 25 -4.58 14.70 3.62
N TYR A 26 -4.36 13.61 2.87
CA TYR A 26 -3.11 13.41 2.11
C TYR A 26 -3.03 14.36 0.90
N ARG A 27 -1.81 14.78 0.54
CA ARG A 27 -1.58 15.79 -0.50
C ARG A 27 -1.48 15.20 -1.91
N SER A 28 -1.27 13.89 -2.03
CA SER A 28 -1.23 13.18 -3.31
C SER A 28 -1.56 11.69 -3.17
N THR A 29 -2.10 11.09 -4.23
CA THR A 29 -2.31 9.64 -4.31
C THR A 29 -1.01 8.85 -4.20
N THR A 30 0.08 9.35 -4.77
CA THR A 30 1.40 8.73 -4.63
C THR A 30 1.86 8.64 -3.19
N GLU A 31 1.71 9.72 -2.41
CA GLU A 31 2.07 9.73 -0.99
C GLU A 31 1.23 8.73 -0.19
N TYR A 32 -0.07 8.66 -0.47
CA TYR A 32 -0.94 7.68 0.16
C TYR A 32 -0.58 6.24 -0.19
N ILE A 33 -0.25 5.95 -1.46
CA ILE A 33 0.23 4.63 -1.88
C ILE A 33 1.53 4.27 -1.14
N ILE A 34 2.49 5.20 -1.05
CA ILE A 34 3.74 5.00 -0.31
C ILE A 34 3.43 4.72 1.16
N TYR A 35 2.51 5.47 1.78
CA TYR A 35 2.07 5.24 3.16
C TYR A 35 1.48 3.84 3.33
N LEU A 36 0.57 3.42 2.46
CA LEU A 36 -0.04 2.09 2.52
C LEU A 36 1.00 0.98 2.42
N ILE A 37 1.97 1.11 1.51
CA ILE A 37 3.07 0.15 1.37
C ILE A 37 3.87 0.09 2.67
N ARG A 38 4.30 1.24 3.21
CA ARG A 38 5.07 1.31 4.47
C ARG A 38 4.30 0.74 5.67
N LYS A 39 2.98 0.93 5.69
CA LYS A 39 2.10 0.42 6.74
C LYS A 39 2.02 -1.11 6.73
N ASN A 40 1.91 -1.72 5.56
CA ASN A 40 1.71 -3.16 5.42
C ASN A 40 3.02 -3.97 5.34
N LEU A 41 4.12 -3.34 4.92
CA LEU A 41 5.41 -4.01 4.76
C LEU A 41 5.89 -4.77 6.02
N PRO A 42 5.79 -4.22 7.25
CA PRO A 42 6.21 -4.93 8.46
C PRO A 42 5.45 -6.24 8.71
N ASP A 43 4.18 -6.31 8.31
CA ASP A 43 3.38 -7.52 8.43
C ASP A 43 3.80 -8.57 7.40
N LEU A 44 4.13 -8.12 6.18
CA LEU A 44 4.67 -8.97 5.11
C LEU A 44 6.08 -9.50 5.43
N GLU A 45 6.90 -8.72 6.14
CA GLU A 45 8.26 -9.08 6.58
C GLU A 45 8.29 -9.77 7.95
N SER A 46 7.14 -10.03 8.55
CA SER A 46 7.07 -10.62 9.89
C SER A 46 7.71 -12.00 9.94
N LYS A 47 8.53 -12.24 10.97
CA LYS A 47 9.07 -13.56 11.30
C LYS A 47 8.02 -14.50 11.88
N ASP A 48 6.90 -13.95 12.38
CA ASP A 48 5.76 -14.74 12.79
C ASP A 48 5.01 -15.25 11.55
N MET A 49 5.02 -16.57 11.36
CA MET A 49 4.46 -17.20 10.17
C MET A 49 2.95 -16.96 10.03
N GLN A 50 2.19 -16.96 11.13
CA GLN A 50 0.76 -16.71 11.05
C GLN A 50 0.46 -15.27 10.66
N ARG A 51 1.17 -14.31 11.26
CA ARG A 51 1.00 -12.89 10.93
C ARG A 51 1.31 -12.62 9.46
N ARG A 52 2.40 -13.20 8.95
CA ARG A 52 2.80 -13.08 7.54
C ARG A 52 1.78 -13.73 6.59
N LEU A 53 1.29 -14.93 6.90
CA LEU A 53 0.30 -15.61 6.07
C LEU A 53 -1.04 -14.87 6.01
N ARG A 54 -1.49 -14.26 7.13
CA ARG A 54 -2.67 -13.37 7.15
C ARG A 54 -2.46 -12.15 6.25
N ALA A 55 -1.32 -11.48 6.38
CA ALA A 55 -1.00 -10.29 5.58
C ALA A 55 -0.92 -10.58 4.07
N LEU A 56 -0.48 -11.78 3.70
CA LEU A 56 -0.44 -12.25 2.32
C LEU A 56 -1.81 -12.76 1.79
N GLY A 57 -2.82 -12.87 2.67
CA GLY A 57 -4.16 -13.33 2.31
C GLY A 57 -4.30 -14.85 2.21
N TYR A 58 -3.37 -15.64 2.74
CA TYR A 58 -3.44 -17.11 2.72
C TYR A 58 -4.36 -17.69 3.79
N ILE A 59 -4.61 -16.93 4.86
CA ILE A 59 -5.45 -17.33 5.98
C ILE A 59 -6.29 -16.13 6.45
N SER A 60 -7.56 -16.39 6.79
CA SER A 60 -8.56 -15.40 7.19
C SER A 60 -8.76 -15.36 8.70
#